data_AF-A0A941PKJ2-F1
#
_entry.id   AF-A0A941PKJ2-F1
#
_cell.length_a   1.000
_cell.length_b   1.000
_cell.length_c   1.000
_cell.angle_alpha   90.00
_cell.angle_beta   90.00
_cell.angle_gamma   90.00
#
_symmetry.space_group_name_H-M   'P 1'
#
loop_
_entity.id
_entity.type
_entity.pdbx_description
1 polymer ?
#
loop_
_entity_poly.entity_id
_entity_poly.type
_entity_poly.pdbx_seq_one_letter_code
_entity_poly.pdbx_strand_id
1 'polypeptide(L)'
;MRHELRFLLLALCLGGCATRPTSTIDAFAQNSANNSFEVLHRSFRPDGLVLPVVHDRQQEPQSCGANALASVVNYWRGAQAVSGQAIYTSTPPSDRRGYNLNELVELARSHGLLASAVRLDRNGIVRELENGRPVLVPVLVPAVFVASRSAPGEDAPVVGLVARNVVGRVGWVQEHANLGMVSHYLVVAGYDAHRFVVVDPVRGYRTITFDRFERYRRPYADAALVLSGSRRPPGAGLPVRASN
;
A
#
# COMPACT_ATOMS: atom_id res chain seq x y z
N MET A 1 19.64 -11.46 47.85
CA MET A 1 19.60 -10.54 46.68
C MET A 1 19.89 -11.38 45.44
N ARG A 2 18.87 -11.99 44.83
CA ARG A 2 18.09 -11.47 43.67
C ARG A 2 19.01 -11.31 42.45
N HIS A 3 19.21 -12.37 41.65
CA HIS A 3 18.37 -12.76 40.50
C HIS A 3 18.10 -11.62 39.50
N GLU A 4 19.13 -10.97 38.96
CA GLU A 4 18.98 -9.87 37.98
C GLU A 4 19.96 -10.01 36.79
N LEU A 5 20.16 -11.23 36.27
CA LEU A 5 21.00 -11.42 35.07
C LEU A 5 20.54 -12.58 34.18
N ARG A 6 19.22 -12.77 34.02
CA ARG A 6 18.66 -13.79 33.12
C ARG A 6 17.56 -13.32 32.15
N PHE A 7 17.26 -12.02 32.09
CA PHE A 7 16.18 -11.52 31.21
C PHE A 7 16.62 -10.86 29.90
N LEU A 8 17.92 -10.81 29.58
CA LEU A 8 18.40 -10.06 28.41
C LEU A 8 18.63 -10.90 27.12
N LEU A 9 17.95 -12.04 26.99
CA LEU A 9 18.16 -12.96 25.85
C LEU A 9 16.89 -13.44 25.14
N LEU A 10 15.72 -12.82 25.39
CA LEU A 10 14.47 -13.26 24.77
C LEU A 10 13.66 -12.11 24.13
N ALA A 11 14.13 -11.57 23.01
CA ALA A 11 13.31 -10.78 22.09
C ALA A 11 13.91 -10.66 20.67
N LEU A 12 14.55 -11.73 20.17
CA LEU A 12 15.14 -11.77 18.81
C LEU A 12 14.12 -12.13 17.70
N CYS A 13 12.82 -12.14 18.00
CA CYS A 13 11.77 -12.53 17.06
C CYS A 13 10.77 -11.38 16.79
N LEU A 14 11.25 -10.21 16.38
CA LEU A 14 10.38 -9.13 15.91
C LEU A 14 10.37 -9.10 14.38
N GLY A 15 9.24 -9.60 13.85
CA GLY A 15 8.65 -9.43 12.52
C GLY A 15 9.54 -8.98 11.36
N GLY A 16 9.75 -9.88 10.40
CA GLY A 16 10.39 -9.54 9.13
C GLY A 16 9.57 -8.59 8.26
N CYS A 17 10.16 -7.48 7.79
CA CYS A 17 9.67 -6.74 6.63
C CYS A 17 9.78 -7.63 5.37
N ALA A 18 8.73 -7.70 4.54
CA ALA A 18 8.82 -8.35 3.24
C ALA A 18 9.89 -7.66 2.38
N THR A 19 10.94 -8.40 2.02
CA THR A 19 11.98 -7.94 1.07
C THR A 19 11.54 -8.12 -0.39
N ARG A 20 10.45 -8.85 -0.65
CA ARG A 20 9.89 -9.07 -2.00
C ARG A 20 8.46 -8.51 -2.10
N PRO A 21 8.12 -7.74 -3.14
CA PRO A 21 6.77 -7.24 -3.35
C PRO A 21 5.74 -8.36 -3.45
N THR A 22 4.56 -8.16 -2.85
CA THR A 22 3.43 -9.09 -2.97
C THR A 22 2.50 -8.62 -4.10
N SER A 23 2.74 -9.05 -5.33
CA SER A 23 2.09 -8.45 -6.50
C SER A 23 0.69 -8.99 -6.84
N THR A 24 0.27 -10.12 -6.26
CA THR A 24 -1.02 -10.77 -6.57
C THR A 24 -1.83 -11.05 -5.33
N ILE A 25 -3.15 -11.16 -5.49
CA ILE A 25 -4.09 -11.51 -4.43
C ILE A 25 -3.82 -12.92 -3.87
N ASP A 26 -3.43 -13.88 -4.71
CA ASP A 26 -3.10 -15.23 -4.27
C ASP A 26 -1.84 -15.26 -3.39
N ALA A 27 -0.80 -14.52 -3.81
CA ALA A 27 0.41 -14.38 -3.01
C ALA A 27 0.13 -13.66 -1.68
N PHE A 28 -0.80 -12.71 -1.68
CA PHE A 28 -1.26 -12.03 -0.47
C PHE A 28 -2.05 -12.97 0.44
N ALA A 29 -2.99 -13.75 -0.09
CA ALA A 29 -3.79 -14.70 0.68
C ALA A 29 -2.90 -15.72 1.41
N GLN A 30 -1.85 -16.21 0.75
CA GLN A 30 -0.92 -17.17 1.34
C GLN A 30 0.00 -16.56 2.42
N ASN A 31 0.28 -15.26 2.36
CA ASN A 31 1.38 -14.64 3.11
C ASN A 31 1.08 -13.23 3.64
N SER A 32 -0.19 -12.92 3.94
CA SER A 32 -0.62 -11.55 4.31
C SER A 32 0.12 -10.97 5.52
N ALA A 33 0.56 -11.83 6.44
CA ALA A 33 1.34 -11.44 7.62
C ALA A 33 2.77 -10.98 7.30
N ASN A 34 3.29 -11.31 6.11
CA ASN A 34 4.69 -11.04 5.75
C ASN A 34 4.90 -9.63 5.18
N ASN A 35 3.84 -8.97 4.71
CA ASN A 35 3.91 -7.63 4.11
C ASN A 35 2.88 -6.70 4.78
N SER A 36 3.31 -5.97 5.81
CA SER A 36 2.46 -5.09 6.61
C SER A 36 3.16 -3.78 6.92
N PHE A 37 2.39 -2.72 7.22
CA PHE A 37 2.90 -1.53 7.89
C PHE A 37 3.05 -1.74 9.40
N GLU A 38 2.41 -2.77 9.96
CA GLU A 38 2.52 -3.11 11.37
C GLU A 38 3.71 -4.02 11.66
N VAL A 39 4.26 -3.88 12.87
CA VAL A 39 5.31 -4.79 13.39
C VAL A 39 4.71 -6.05 13.99
N LEU A 40 3.50 -5.96 14.58
CA LEU A 40 2.81 -7.05 15.28
C LEU A 40 1.40 -7.30 14.70
N HIS A 41 0.86 -8.50 14.98
CA HIS A 41 -0.49 -8.94 14.60
C HIS A 41 -0.84 -8.93 13.10
N ARG A 42 0.14 -8.97 12.21
CA ARG A 42 0.09 -8.57 10.79
C ARG A 42 -0.89 -9.28 9.84
N SER A 43 -1.42 -10.44 10.22
CA SER A 43 -2.28 -11.30 9.39
C SER A 43 -3.61 -10.62 9.02
N PHE A 44 -4.04 -10.82 7.78
CA PHE A 44 -5.38 -10.47 7.30
C PHE A 44 -6.37 -11.58 7.61
N ARG A 45 -7.61 -11.23 7.95
CA ARG A 45 -8.61 -12.25 8.30
C ARG A 45 -9.28 -12.87 7.06
N PRO A 46 -9.60 -14.19 7.09
CA PRO A 46 -10.31 -14.90 6.01
C PRO A 46 -11.66 -14.32 5.59
N ASP A 47 -12.35 -13.64 6.49
CA ASP A 47 -13.69 -13.07 6.30
C ASP A 47 -13.68 -11.65 5.71
N GLY A 48 -12.50 -11.08 5.47
CA GLY A 48 -12.35 -9.76 4.88
C GLY A 48 -12.67 -9.72 3.38
N LEU A 49 -12.92 -8.51 2.88
CA LEU A 49 -13.11 -8.23 1.46
C LEU A 49 -11.79 -7.77 0.86
N VAL A 50 -11.37 -8.35 -0.28
CA VAL A 50 -10.24 -7.88 -1.07
C VAL A 50 -10.60 -7.91 -2.54
N LEU A 51 -10.48 -6.77 -3.21
CA LEU A 51 -10.66 -6.61 -4.64
C LEU A 51 -9.37 -7.03 -5.37
N PRO A 52 -9.48 -7.70 -6.54
CA PRO A 52 -8.33 -8.20 -7.30
C PRO A 52 -7.63 -7.07 -8.08
N VAL A 53 -7.11 -6.06 -7.39
CA VAL A 53 -6.32 -4.97 -8.00
C VAL A 53 -4.97 -5.51 -8.46
N VAL A 54 -4.57 -5.20 -9.69
CA VAL A 54 -3.25 -5.61 -10.21
C VAL A 54 -2.20 -4.63 -9.73
N HIS A 55 -1.14 -5.11 -9.09
CA HIS A 55 -0.01 -4.27 -8.69
C HIS A 55 0.83 -3.86 -9.89
N ASP A 56 0.81 -2.57 -10.23
CA ASP A 56 1.76 -1.96 -11.15
C ASP A 56 2.94 -1.38 -10.34
N ARG A 57 4.14 -1.94 -10.54
CA ARG A 57 5.31 -1.65 -9.70
C ARG A 57 6.02 -0.38 -10.16
N GLN A 58 6.24 0.55 -9.23
CA GLN A 58 7.04 1.75 -9.47
C GLN A 58 8.53 1.43 -9.59
N GLN A 59 9.20 2.13 -10.49
CA GLN A 59 10.65 2.06 -10.69
C GLN A 59 11.31 3.40 -10.36
N GLU A 60 10.60 4.50 -10.62
CA GLU A 60 11.08 5.86 -10.34
C GLU A 60 10.53 6.39 -9.01
N PRO A 61 11.29 7.21 -8.26
CA PRO A 61 10.84 7.75 -6.97
C PRO A 61 9.55 8.58 -7.06
N GLN A 62 9.36 9.32 -8.16
CA GLN A 62 8.24 10.24 -8.36
C GLN A 62 7.05 9.60 -9.09
N SER A 63 7.14 8.34 -9.51
CA SER A 63 6.09 7.71 -10.33
C SER A 63 4.98 7.05 -9.52
N CYS A 64 5.01 7.12 -8.18
CA CYS A 64 4.03 6.46 -7.29
C CYS A 64 2.57 6.75 -7.67
N GLY A 65 2.24 8.00 -8.03
CA GLY A 65 0.89 8.38 -8.48
C GLY A 65 0.50 7.71 -9.80
N ALA A 66 1.41 7.66 -10.77
CA ALA A 66 1.18 7.01 -12.06
C ALA A 66 1.01 5.49 -11.92
N ASN A 67 1.84 4.83 -11.11
CA ASN A 67 1.76 3.38 -10.87
C ASN A 67 0.52 2.99 -10.03
N ALA A 68 0.17 3.80 -9.02
CA ALA A 68 -1.09 3.62 -8.29
C ALA A 68 -2.30 3.78 -9.22
N LEU A 69 -2.30 4.81 -10.08
CA LEU A 69 -3.36 5.01 -11.06
C LEU A 69 -3.44 3.86 -12.06
N ALA A 70 -2.31 3.41 -12.61
CA ALA A 70 -2.25 2.27 -13.52
C ALA A 70 -2.85 1.00 -12.91
N SER A 71 -2.58 0.75 -11.62
CA SER A 71 -3.18 -0.37 -10.87
C SER A 71 -4.71 -0.31 -10.89
N VAL A 72 -5.30 0.88 -10.70
CA VAL A 72 -6.77 1.06 -10.75
C VAL A 72 -7.33 1.03 -12.18
N VAL A 73 -6.62 1.60 -13.16
CA VAL A 73 -7.02 1.51 -14.58
C VAL A 73 -7.06 0.06 -15.02
N ASN A 74 -6.02 -0.72 -14.70
CA ASN A 74 -5.95 -2.14 -15.03
C ASN A 74 -7.03 -2.96 -14.34
N TYR A 75 -7.43 -2.61 -13.12
CA TYR A 75 -8.58 -3.22 -12.46
C TYR A 75 -9.86 -3.08 -13.29
N TRP A 76 -10.16 -1.87 -13.79
CA TRP A 76 -11.38 -1.61 -14.56
C TRP A 76 -11.34 -2.05 -16.02
N ARG A 77 -10.17 -1.95 -16.65
CA ARG A 77 -10.00 -2.12 -18.10
C ARG A 77 -9.45 -3.49 -18.50
N GLY A 78 -8.99 -4.27 -17.52
CA GLY A 78 -8.28 -5.53 -17.73
C GLY A 78 -6.78 -5.38 -17.45
N ALA A 79 -6.17 -6.49 -17.06
CA ALA A 79 -4.73 -6.52 -16.74
C ALA A 79 -3.91 -5.99 -17.92
N GLN A 80 -2.87 -5.20 -17.61
CA GLN A 80 -1.92 -4.64 -18.59
C GLN A 80 -2.52 -3.65 -19.61
N ALA A 81 -3.72 -3.12 -19.38
CA ALA A 81 -4.30 -2.07 -20.23
C ALA A 81 -3.41 -0.81 -20.28
N VAL A 82 -2.70 -0.50 -19.19
CA VAL A 82 -1.72 0.59 -19.10
C VAL A 82 -0.60 0.21 -18.13
N SER A 83 0.58 0.82 -18.27
CA SER A 83 1.64 0.78 -17.27
C SER A 83 1.88 2.15 -16.65
N GLY A 84 2.19 2.19 -15.36
CA GLY A 84 2.51 3.43 -14.66
C GLY A 84 3.76 4.10 -15.22
N GLN A 85 4.73 3.31 -15.71
CA GLN A 85 5.91 3.85 -16.38
C GLN A 85 5.56 4.59 -17.67
N ALA A 86 4.63 4.04 -18.47
CA ALA A 86 4.20 4.72 -19.69
C ALA A 86 3.50 6.05 -19.38
N ILE A 87 2.60 6.07 -18.37
CA ILE A 87 1.96 7.30 -17.89
C ILE A 87 3.01 8.31 -17.43
N TYR A 88 3.99 7.86 -16.63
CA TYR A 88 5.03 8.74 -16.09
C TYR A 88 5.91 9.36 -17.18
N THR A 89 6.33 8.55 -18.16
CA THR A 89 7.17 9.03 -19.26
C THR A 89 6.40 9.95 -20.21
N SER A 90 5.13 9.66 -20.51
CA SER A 90 4.34 10.44 -21.47
C SER A 90 3.74 11.71 -20.88
N THR A 91 3.43 11.71 -19.59
CA THR A 91 2.82 12.84 -18.88
C THR A 91 3.48 12.97 -17.50
N PRO A 92 4.73 13.43 -17.42
CA PRO A 92 5.43 13.59 -16.15
C PRO A 92 4.69 14.59 -15.24
N PRO A 93 4.81 14.45 -13.91
CA PRO A 93 4.14 15.35 -12.98
C PRO A 93 4.66 16.79 -13.14
N SER A 94 3.79 17.77 -12.96
CA SER A 94 4.14 19.19 -13.05
C SER A 94 5.09 19.65 -11.94
N ASP A 95 5.15 18.89 -10.84
CA ASP A 95 6.00 19.15 -9.68
C ASP A 95 6.99 17.99 -9.46
N ARG A 96 8.23 18.34 -9.08
CA ARG A 96 9.30 17.37 -8.77
C ARG A 96 8.97 16.44 -7.60
N ARG A 97 7.97 16.79 -6.78
CA ARG A 97 7.46 15.99 -5.67
C ARG A 97 6.52 14.85 -6.11
N GLY A 98 6.10 14.82 -7.38
CA GLY A 98 5.16 13.84 -7.93
C GLY A 98 3.79 14.43 -8.25
N TYR A 99 2.87 13.57 -8.69
CA TYR A 99 1.53 13.99 -9.12
C TYR A 99 0.68 14.54 -7.98
N ASN A 100 -0.05 15.61 -8.26
CA ASN A 100 -1.18 16.03 -7.43
C ASN A 100 -2.48 15.31 -7.83
N LEU A 101 -3.51 15.39 -6.98
CA LEU A 101 -4.78 14.69 -7.22
C LEU A 101 -5.52 15.15 -8.49
N ASN A 102 -5.41 16.43 -8.88
CA ASN A 102 -6.09 16.93 -10.07
C ASN A 102 -5.45 16.33 -11.34
N GLU A 103 -4.12 16.24 -11.39
CA GLU A 103 -3.42 15.54 -12.48
C GLU A 103 -3.87 14.08 -12.57
N LEU A 104 -4.00 13.38 -11.43
CA LEU A 104 -4.48 12.00 -11.42
C LEU A 104 -5.94 11.86 -11.85
N VAL A 105 -6.81 12.84 -11.54
CA VAL A 105 -8.19 12.89 -12.06
C VAL A 105 -8.20 13.03 -13.58
N GLU A 106 -7.39 13.93 -14.13
CA GLU A 106 -7.30 14.17 -15.57
C GLU A 106 -6.76 12.94 -16.31
N LEU A 107 -5.70 12.33 -15.79
CA LEU A 107 -5.14 11.08 -16.31
C LEU A 107 -6.15 9.93 -16.23
N ALA A 108 -6.87 9.78 -15.12
CA ALA A 108 -7.90 8.75 -15.00
C ALA A 108 -8.99 8.92 -16.07
N ARG A 109 -9.41 10.15 -16.34
CA ARG A 109 -10.41 10.48 -17.35
C ARG A 109 -9.89 10.23 -18.77
N SER A 110 -8.63 10.56 -19.07
CA SER A 110 -8.03 10.27 -20.38
C SER A 110 -7.92 8.76 -20.64
N HIS A 111 -7.82 7.95 -19.59
CA HIS A 111 -7.90 6.48 -19.65
C HIS A 111 -9.34 5.92 -19.62
N GLY A 112 -10.36 6.77 -19.77
CA GLY A 112 -11.75 6.37 -19.92
C GLY A 112 -12.44 5.93 -18.63
N LEU A 113 -11.94 6.39 -17.48
CA LEU A 113 -12.62 6.23 -16.19
C LEU A 113 -13.41 7.48 -15.82
N LEU A 114 -14.49 7.30 -15.07
CA LEU A 114 -15.05 8.39 -14.28
C LEU A 114 -14.18 8.54 -13.04
N ALA A 115 -13.75 9.76 -12.74
CA ALA A 115 -12.86 10.05 -11.63
C ALA A 115 -13.25 11.33 -10.91
N SER A 116 -13.27 11.27 -9.58
CA SER A 116 -13.59 12.39 -8.70
C SER A 116 -12.68 12.42 -7.48
N ALA A 117 -12.04 13.56 -7.24
CA ALA A 117 -11.36 13.84 -5.98
C ALA A 117 -12.41 14.20 -4.92
N VAL A 118 -12.40 13.47 -3.80
CA VAL A 118 -13.40 13.58 -2.73
C VAL A 118 -12.70 13.49 -1.37
N ARG A 119 -13.45 13.78 -0.30
CA ARG A 119 -13.03 13.43 1.06
C ARG A 119 -13.77 12.19 1.51
N LEU A 120 -13.03 11.18 1.96
CA LEU A 120 -13.60 9.92 2.45
C LEU A 120 -13.00 9.56 3.80
N ASP A 121 -13.88 9.46 4.79
CA ASP A 121 -13.60 8.81 6.06
C ASP A 121 -13.52 7.28 5.88
N ARG A 122 -13.23 6.57 6.98
CA ARG A 122 -13.12 5.10 7.00
C ARG A 122 -14.37 4.43 6.41
N ASN A 123 -15.55 4.87 6.83
CA ASN A 123 -16.82 4.30 6.38
C ASN A 123 -17.08 4.57 4.90
N GLY A 124 -16.68 5.75 4.41
CA GLY A 124 -16.70 6.10 2.99
C GLY A 124 -15.86 5.13 2.17
N ILE A 125 -14.61 4.88 2.59
CA ILE A 125 -13.74 3.91 1.92
C ILE A 125 -14.34 2.51 1.92
N VAL A 126 -14.86 2.04 3.06
CA VAL A 126 -15.51 0.71 3.14
C VAL A 126 -16.68 0.60 2.16
N ARG A 127 -17.55 1.61 2.09
CA ARG A 127 -18.67 1.62 1.12
C ARG A 127 -18.20 1.60 -0.32
N GLU A 128 -17.11 2.29 -0.66
CA GLU A 128 -16.54 2.22 -2.01
C GLU A 128 -16.06 0.80 -2.34
N LEU A 129 -15.35 0.16 -1.40
CA LEU A 129 -14.86 -1.22 -1.55
C LEU A 129 -15.99 -2.24 -1.68
N GLU A 130 -17.05 -2.12 -0.89
CA GLU A 130 -18.25 -2.97 -0.98
C GLU A 130 -18.99 -2.81 -2.31
N ASN A 131 -18.91 -1.62 -2.91
CA ASN A 131 -19.39 -1.36 -4.26
C ASN A 131 -18.40 -1.80 -5.35
N GLY A 132 -17.33 -2.51 -4.99
CA GLY A 132 -16.31 -3.01 -5.92
C GLY A 132 -15.41 -1.92 -6.47
N ARG A 133 -15.27 -0.78 -5.79
CA ARG A 133 -14.44 0.35 -6.22
C ARG A 133 -13.20 0.49 -5.31
N PRO A 134 -12.00 0.19 -5.82
CA PRO A 134 -10.78 0.51 -5.07
C PRO A 134 -10.60 2.03 -4.99
N VAL A 135 -9.99 2.49 -3.91
CA VAL A 135 -9.84 3.92 -3.61
C VAL A 135 -8.37 4.30 -3.62
N LEU A 136 -7.97 5.28 -4.44
CA LEU A 136 -6.61 5.80 -4.43
C LEU A 136 -6.52 6.94 -3.40
N VAL A 137 -5.52 6.89 -2.52
CA VAL A 137 -5.36 7.85 -1.43
C VAL A 137 -3.93 8.39 -1.35
N PRO A 138 -3.74 9.71 -1.14
CA PRO A 138 -2.47 10.24 -0.69
C PRO A 138 -2.24 9.92 0.79
N VAL A 139 -1.00 9.60 1.14
CA VAL A 139 -0.55 9.33 2.51
C VAL A 139 0.81 9.96 2.76
N LEU A 140 1.08 10.32 4.01
CA LEU A 140 2.38 10.80 4.46
C LEU A 140 3.00 9.70 5.31
N VAL A 141 4.08 9.10 4.83
CA VAL A 141 4.69 7.91 5.46
C VAL A 141 6.19 8.09 5.67
N PRO A 142 6.82 7.38 6.63
CA PRO A 142 8.27 7.31 6.73
C PRO A 142 8.90 6.79 5.42
N ALA A 143 9.92 7.49 4.91
CA ALA A 143 10.58 7.13 3.65
C ALA A 143 11.08 5.69 3.62
N VAL A 144 11.50 5.14 4.77
CA VAL A 144 11.98 3.75 4.87
C VAL A 144 10.92 2.72 4.47
N PHE A 145 9.62 3.02 4.64
CA PHE A 145 8.54 2.09 4.28
C PHE A 145 8.25 2.03 2.78
N VAL A 146 8.73 3.01 2.03
CA VAL A 146 8.50 3.17 0.58
C VAL A 146 9.82 3.31 -0.19
N ALA A 147 10.95 3.03 0.46
CA ALA A 147 12.24 2.96 -0.21
C ALA A 147 12.26 1.77 -1.18
N SER A 148 12.55 2.06 -2.45
CA SER A 148 12.69 1.07 -3.52
C SER A 148 14.03 0.36 -3.51
N ARG A 149 15.04 0.91 -2.82
CA ARG A 149 16.37 0.30 -2.69
C ARG A 149 16.39 -0.65 -1.50
N SER A 150 16.63 -1.93 -1.79
CA SER A 150 17.12 -2.89 -0.80
C SER A 150 18.48 -2.46 -0.29
N ALA A 151 18.70 -2.54 1.03
CA ALA A 151 20.03 -2.31 1.58
C ALA A 151 21.00 -3.40 1.07
N PRO A 152 22.30 -3.09 0.84
CA PRO A 152 23.28 -4.09 0.45
C PRO A 152 23.26 -5.28 1.42
N GLY A 153 23.08 -6.49 0.92
CA GLY A 153 23.05 -7.72 1.73
C GLY A 153 21.68 -8.18 2.25
N GLU A 154 20.57 -7.52 1.88
CA GLU A 154 19.20 -7.96 2.26
C GLU A 154 18.83 -9.38 1.79
N ASP A 155 19.51 -9.90 0.75
CA ASP A 155 19.30 -11.25 0.20
C ASP A 155 20.07 -12.35 0.96
N ALA A 156 20.96 -11.99 1.91
CA ALA A 156 21.66 -12.97 2.74
C ALA A 156 20.81 -13.33 3.98
N PRO A 157 20.61 -14.62 4.31
CA PRO A 157 19.63 -15.06 5.31
C PRO A 157 19.85 -14.48 6.72
N VAL A 158 21.11 -14.23 7.11
CA VAL A 158 21.44 -13.65 8.42
C VAL A 158 21.36 -12.12 8.42
N VAL A 159 21.81 -11.47 7.33
CA VAL A 159 21.83 -10.00 7.21
C VAL A 159 20.42 -9.45 6.99
N GLY A 160 19.58 -10.15 6.23
CA GLY A 160 18.17 -9.79 6.01
C GLY A 160 17.35 -9.76 7.30
N LEU A 161 17.64 -10.64 8.28
CA LEU A 161 16.95 -10.67 9.57
C LEU A 161 17.30 -9.45 10.44
N VAL A 162 18.57 -9.00 10.41
CA VAL A 162 19.03 -7.79 11.10
C VAL A 162 18.47 -6.54 10.41
N ALA A 163 18.55 -6.45 9.08
CA ALA A 163 18.04 -5.33 8.31
C ALA A 163 16.53 -5.09 8.54
N ARG A 164 15.73 -6.16 8.61
CA ARG A 164 14.28 -6.09 8.86
C ARG A 164 13.92 -5.50 10.23
N ASN A 165 14.64 -5.90 11.28
CA ASN A 165 14.46 -5.35 12.63
C ASN A 165 14.85 -3.87 12.69
N VAL A 166 15.90 -3.50 11.96
CA VAL A 166 16.37 -2.11 11.88
C VAL A 166 15.36 -1.24 11.13
N VAL A 167 14.81 -1.70 10.00
CA VAL A 167 13.78 -0.96 9.24
C VAL A 167 12.52 -0.70 10.09
N GLY A 168 12.03 -1.71 10.82
CA GLY A 168 10.88 -1.53 11.71
C GLY A 168 11.13 -0.51 12.83
N ARG A 169 12.32 -0.52 13.43
CA ARG A 169 12.73 0.46 14.46
C ARG A 169 12.95 1.86 13.91
N VAL A 170 13.66 1.98 12.80
CA VAL A 170 13.89 3.26 12.11
C VAL A 170 12.57 3.87 11.66
N GLY A 171 11.66 3.07 11.09
CA GLY A 171 10.33 3.52 10.71
C GLY A 171 9.49 4.00 11.89
N TRP A 172 9.54 3.28 13.02
CA TRP A 172 8.88 3.73 14.26
C TRP A 172 9.44 5.06 14.78
N VAL A 173 10.78 5.21 14.80
CA VAL A 173 11.43 6.46 15.21
C VAL A 173 11.08 7.61 14.26
N GLN A 174 11.13 7.38 12.95
CA GLN A 174 10.77 8.38 11.94
C GLN A 174 9.30 8.80 12.06
N GLU A 175 8.38 7.86 12.28
CA GLU A 175 6.95 8.13 12.49
C GLU A 175 6.74 8.97 13.76
N HIS A 176 7.37 8.64 14.89
CA HIS A 176 7.20 9.36 16.15
C HIS A 176 7.92 10.72 16.18
N ALA A 177 9.06 10.84 15.50
CA ALA A 177 9.81 12.07 15.39
C ALA A 177 9.36 12.97 14.22
N ASN A 178 8.47 12.48 13.36
CA ASN A 178 8.04 13.13 12.11
C ASN A 178 9.23 13.52 11.20
N LEU A 179 10.24 12.65 11.12
CA LEU A 179 11.47 12.88 10.36
C LEU A 179 11.52 12.00 9.12
N GLY A 180 11.93 12.57 7.97
CA GLY A 180 12.06 11.81 6.73
C GLY A 180 10.73 11.28 6.19
N MET A 181 9.65 12.03 6.40
CA MET A 181 8.32 11.70 5.89
C MET A 181 8.19 12.11 4.42
N VAL A 182 7.53 11.28 3.61
CA VAL A 182 7.34 11.51 2.18
C VAL A 182 5.88 11.29 1.78
N SER A 183 5.42 12.12 0.84
CA SER A 183 4.14 11.93 0.18
C SER A 183 4.19 10.64 -0.66
N HIS A 184 3.16 9.81 -0.54
CA HIS A 184 3.03 8.58 -1.31
C HIS A 184 1.57 8.34 -1.68
N TYR A 185 1.32 7.52 -2.71
CA TYR A 185 -0.02 7.07 -3.06
C TYR A 185 -0.18 5.59 -2.78
N LEU A 186 -1.32 5.24 -2.19
CA LEU A 186 -1.73 3.86 -1.97
C LEU A 186 -3.08 3.63 -2.64
N VAL A 187 -3.31 2.41 -3.12
CA VAL A 187 -4.64 1.97 -3.55
C VAL A 187 -5.23 1.11 -2.45
N VAL A 188 -6.28 1.57 -1.78
CA VAL A 188 -7.06 0.72 -0.87
C VAL A 188 -7.86 -0.26 -1.71
N ALA A 189 -7.59 -1.55 -1.50
CA ALA A 189 -8.17 -2.64 -2.28
C ALA A 189 -9.03 -3.58 -1.43
N GLY A 190 -9.00 -3.47 -0.10
CA GLY A 190 -9.77 -4.36 0.76
C GLY A 190 -9.77 -3.94 2.21
N TYR A 191 -10.53 -4.68 3.04
CA TYR A 191 -10.59 -4.46 4.47
C TYR A 191 -11.01 -5.74 5.23
N ASP A 192 -10.64 -5.81 6.51
CA ASP A 192 -11.20 -6.74 7.49
C ASP A 192 -11.71 -5.97 8.72
N ALA A 193 -12.05 -6.66 9.81
CA ALA A 193 -12.56 -6.03 11.03
C ALA A 193 -11.63 -4.95 11.65
N HIS A 194 -10.35 -4.93 11.31
CA HIS A 194 -9.36 -4.08 11.98
C HIS A 194 -8.44 -3.29 11.03
N ARG A 195 -8.42 -3.64 9.74
CA ARG A 195 -7.40 -3.18 8.81
C ARG A 195 -7.93 -2.93 7.42
N PHE A 196 -7.19 -2.09 6.71
CA PHE A 196 -7.23 -2.04 5.26
C PHE A 196 -6.16 -2.95 4.65
N VAL A 197 -6.48 -3.46 3.46
CA VAL A 197 -5.54 -4.00 2.49
C VAL A 197 -5.28 -2.93 1.45
N VAL A 198 -4.01 -2.60 1.25
CA VAL A 198 -3.56 -1.58 0.29
C VAL A 198 -2.60 -2.19 -0.71
N VAL A 199 -2.63 -1.70 -1.96
CA VAL A 199 -1.61 -1.95 -2.97
C VAL A 199 -0.69 -0.74 -2.98
N ASP A 200 0.53 -0.95 -2.50
CA ASP A 200 1.63 0.00 -2.49
C ASP A 200 2.44 -0.16 -3.78
N PRO A 201 2.59 0.88 -4.63
CA PRO A 201 3.36 0.79 -5.86
C PRO A 201 4.81 0.30 -5.70
N VAL A 202 5.39 0.39 -4.50
CA VAL A 202 6.75 -0.11 -4.22
C VAL A 202 6.74 -1.59 -3.83
N ARG A 203 5.76 -1.99 -3.02
CA ARG A 203 5.78 -3.23 -2.22
C ARG A 203 4.61 -4.17 -2.52
N GLY A 204 3.68 -3.80 -3.38
CA GLY A 204 2.46 -4.56 -3.67
C GLY A 204 1.46 -4.55 -2.51
N TYR A 205 0.73 -5.64 -2.36
CA TYR A 205 -0.29 -5.83 -1.32
C TYR A 205 0.31 -5.77 0.10
N ARG A 206 -0.30 -4.94 0.95
CA ARG A 206 0.08 -4.75 2.36
C ARG A 206 -1.14 -4.59 3.24
N THR A 207 -1.02 -4.95 4.52
CA THR A 207 -2.01 -4.59 5.53
C THR A 207 -1.60 -3.33 6.31
N ILE A 208 -2.59 -2.52 6.69
CA ILE A 208 -2.41 -1.37 7.57
C ILE A 208 -3.60 -1.25 8.52
N THR A 209 -3.35 -1.03 9.82
CA THR A 209 -4.45 -0.81 10.77
C THR A 209 -5.20 0.47 10.44
N PHE A 210 -6.49 0.51 10.78
CA PHE A 210 -7.29 1.71 10.54
C PHE A 210 -6.68 2.96 11.21
N ASP A 211 -6.21 2.83 12.45
CA ASP A 211 -5.66 3.97 13.19
C ASP A 211 -4.36 4.47 12.57
N ARG A 212 -3.46 3.58 12.12
CA ARG A 212 -2.24 3.97 11.41
C ARG A 212 -2.56 4.62 10.07
N PHE A 213 -3.50 4.05 9.33
CA PHE A 213 -3.94 4.59 8.06
C PHE A 213 -4.52 6.01 8.20
N GLU A 214 -5.37 6.25 9.20
CA GLU A 214 -5.92 7.58 9.49
C GLU A 214 -4.83 8.58 9.87
N ARG A 215 -3.82 8.18 10.67
CA ARG A 215 -2.68 9.06 10.96
C ARG A 215 -1.94 9.48 9.70
N TYR A 216 -1.68 8.55 8.78
CA TYR A 216 -0.97 8.86 7.53
C TYR A 216 -1.79 9.69 6.54
N ARG A 217 -3.13 9.64 6.61
CA ARG A 217 -4.01 10.43 5.75
C ARG A 217 -4.34 11.81 6.30
N ARG A 218 -4.23 12.02 7.61
CA ARG A 218 -4.57 13.27 8.28
C ARG A 218 -3.94 14.52 7.62
N PRO A 219 -2.66 14.53 7.17
CA PRO A 219 -2.08 15.69 6.50
C PRO A 219 -2.78 16.09 5.19
N TYR A 220 -3.51 15.17 4.57
CA TYR A 220 -4.27 15.40 3.34
C TYR A 220 -5.77 15.57 3.59
N ALA A 221 -6.20 15.75 4.85
CA ALA A 221 -7.60 15.98 5.22
C ALA A 221 -8.58 14.97 4.59
N ASP A 222 -8.22 13.68 4.65
CA ASP A 222 -8.98 12.57 4.10
C ASP A 222 -9.27 12.66 2.60
N ALA A 223 -8.42 13.36 1.85
CA ALA A 223 -8.49 13.36 0.40
C ALA A 223 -8.37 11.92 -0.14
N ALA A 224 -9.13 11.65 -1.20
CA ALA A 224 -9.19 10.38 -1.89
C ALA A 224 -9.61 10.61 -3.34
N LEU A 225 -9.28 9.65 -4.19
CA LEU A 225 -9.73 9.58 -5.56
C LEU A 225 -10.60 8.33 -5.70
N VAL A 226 -11.87 8.55 -6.06
CA VAL A 226 -12.80 7.48 -6.41
C VAL A 226 -12.84 7.35 -7.92
N LEU A 227 -12.68 6.12 -8.41
CA LEU A 227 -12.64 5.80 -9.83
C LEU A 227 -13.65 4.70 -10.15
N SER A 228 -14.34 4.85 -11.28
CA SER A 228 -15.24 3.81 -11.81
C SER A 228 -15.11 3.66 -13.32
N GLY A 229 -15.12 2.43 -13.80
CA GLY A 229 -15.21 2.10 -15.22
C GLY A 229 -16.64 1.87 -15.67
N SER A 230 -16.88 1.97 -16.98
CA SER A 230 -18.18 1.67 -17.62
C SER A 230 -18.51 0.18 -17.70
N ARG A 231 -17.57 -0.69 -17.31
CA ARG A 231 -17.72 -2.15 -17.31
C ARG A 231 -17.42 -2.69 -15.92
N ARG A 232 -18.07 -3.80 -15.56
CA ARG A 232 -17.70 -4.54 -14.35
C ARG A 232 -16.27 -5.10 -14.50
N PRO A 233 -15.41 -4.99 -13.47
CA PRO A 233 -14.06 -5.53 -13.50
C PRO A 233 -14.08 -7.05 -13.76
N PRO A 234 -13.18 -7.59 -14.60
CA PRO A 234 -13.00 -9.03 -14.73
C PRO A 234 -12.67 -9.63 -13.37
N GLY A 235 -13.43 -10.64 -12.93
CA GLY A 235 -13.18 -11.28 -11.62
C GLY A 235 -13.74 -10.54 -10.40
N ALA A 236 -14.57 -9.50 -10.56
CA ALA A 236 -15.37 -8.90 -9.47
C ALA A 236 -16.48 -9.83 -8.91
N GLY A 237 -16.29 -11.15 -9.03
CA GLY A 237 -17.16 -12.20 -8.53
C GLY A 237 -16.61 -12.76 -7.24
N LEU A 238 -17.14 -12.23 -6.13
CA LEU A 238 -16.94 -12.62 -4.73
C LEU A 238 -15.57 -12.25 -4.12
N PRO A 239 -15.56 -11.71 -2.89
CA PRO A 239 -14.32 -11.44 -2.15
C PRO A 239 -13.50 -12.72 -2.00
N VAL A 240 -12.19 -12.63 -2.26
CA VAL A 240 -11.27 -13.74 -1.99
C VAL A 240 -11.15 -13.89 -0.49
N ARG A 241 -11.70 -14.99 0.03
CA ARG A 241 -11.50 -15.40 1.42
C ARG A 241 -10.08 -15.94 1.56
N ALA A 242 -9.27 -15.35 2.43
CA ALA A 242 -7.92 -15.86 2.68
C ALA A 242 -8.02 -17.26 3.31
N SER A 243 -7.41 -18.28 2.71
CA SER A 243 -7.36 -19.63 3.26
C SER A 243 -6.46 -19.67 4.50
N ASN A 244 -6.89 -20.40 5.54
CA ASN A 244 -6.09 -20.68 6.75
C ASN A 244 -4.78 -21.43 6.43
#